data_AF-A0A3M1M9A7-F1
#
_entry.id   AF-A0A3M1M9A7-F1
#
_cell.length_a   1.000
_cell.length_b   1.000
_cell.length_c   1.000
_cell.angle_alpha   90.00
_cell.angle_beta   90.00
_cell.angle_gamma   90.00
#
_symmetry.space_group_name_H-M   'P 1'
#
loop_
_entity.id
_entity.type
_entity.pdbx_description
1 polymer ?
#
loop_
_entity_poly.entity_id
_entity_poly.type
_entity_poly.pdbx_seq_one_letter_code
_entity_poly.pdbx_strand_id
1 'polypeptide(L)' 'MGEKGEAVKKARWLAVLLVACCATQAAAQRIGTGSAMGADLPAVGSVLPDITVYDQRGQVVSTATLRGSYTVLVFGCLT' A
#
# COMPACT_ATOMS: atom_id res chain seq x y z
N MET A 1 10.65 -10.95 50.51
CA MET A 1 9.93 -9.74 49.99
C MET A 1 10.66 -9.12 48.77
N GLY A 2 11.24 -9.91 47.85
CA GLY A 2 12.12 -9.38 46.79
C GLY A 2 11.66 -9.58 45.33
N GLU A 3 10.67 -10.45 45.07
CA GLU A 3 10.35 -10.90 43.71
C GLU A 3 9.46 -9.92 42.92
N LYS A 4 8.64 -9.13 43.61
CA LYS A 4 7.70 -8.19 42.97
C LYS A 4 8.38 -6.98 42.31
N GLY A 5 9.62 -6.64 42.72
CA GLY A 5 10.35 -5.48 42.18
C GLY A 5 10.94 -5.71 40.80
N GLU A 6 11.32 -6.95 40.47
CA GLU A 6 11.98 -7.28 39.22
C GLU A 6 11.00 -7.29 38.03
N ALA A 7 9.77 -7.76 38.27
CA ALA A 7 8.70 -7.80 37.28
C ALA A 7 8.29 -6.40 36.78
N VAL A 8 8.21 -5.43 37.68
CA VAL A 8 7.87 -4.03 37.33
C VAL A 8 8.98 -3.39 36.50
N LYS A 9 10.25 -3.71 36.81
CA LYS A 9 11.39 -3.24 36.04
C LYS A 9 11.38 -3.84 34.63
N LYS A 10 11.17 -5.15 34.49
CA LYS A 10 11.04 -5.84 33.20
C LYS A 10 9.87 -5.30 32.37
N ALA A 11 8.71 -5.08 32.99
CA ALA A 11 7.53 -4.51 32.33
C ALA A 11 7.79 -3.07 31.83
N ARG A 12 8.50 -2.26 32.62
CA ARG A 12 8.87 -0.89 32.26
C ARG A 12 9.92 -0.86 31.14
N TRP A 13 10.86 -1.81 31.11
CA TRP A 13 11.82 -1.96 30.00
C TRP A 13 11.17 -2.47 28.72
N LEU A 14 10.22 -3.41 28.81
CA LEU A 14 9.44 -3.89 27.67
C LEU A 14 8.57 -2.78 27.07
N ALA A 15 7.94 -1.95 27.90
CA ALA A 15 7.16 -0.81 27.44
C ALA A 15 8.02 0.21 26.67
N VAL A 16 9.25 0.48 27.13
CA VAL A 16 10.18 1.38 26.42
C VAL A 16 10.61 0.80 25.07
N LEU A 17 10.87 -0.51 24.99
CA LEU A 17 11.20 -1.20 23.74
C LEU A 17 10.04 -1.16 22.72
N LEU A 18 8.80 -1.31 23.18
CA LEU A 18 7.61 -1.28 22.33
C LEU A 18 7.35 0.13 21.75
N VAL A 19 7.55 1.19 22.55
CA VAL A 19 7.41 2.58 22.10
C VAL A 19 8.50 2.97 21.09
N ALA A 20 9.74 2.49 21.27
CA ALA A 20 10.83 2.74 20.32
C ALA A 20 10.61 2.09 18.94
N CYS A 21 9.92 0.93 18.90
CA CYS A 21 9.56 0.24 17.65
C CYS A 21 8.46 0.98 16.86
N CYS A 22 7.55 1.69 17.54
CA CYS A 22 6.54 2.51 16.86
C CYS A 22 7.15 3.77 16.21
N ALA A 23 8.17 4.38 16.82
CA ALA A 23 8.81 5.57 16.26
C ALA A 23 9.61 5.30 14.97
N THR A 24 10.03 4.05 14.74
CA THR A 24 10.78 3.66 13.53
C THR A 24 9.89 3.41 12.31
N GLN A 25 8.57 3.26 12.49
CA GLN A 25 7.64 3.06 11.37
C GLN A 25 7.22 4.37 10.69
N ALA A 26 7.30 5.51 11.38
CA ALA A 26 6.93 6.82 10.84
C ALA A 26 7.94 7.39 9.81
N ALA A 27 9.18 6.88 9.78
CA ALA A 27 10.21 7.31 8.84
C ALA A 27 10.26 6.46 7.55
N ALA A 28 9.42 5.42 7.44
CA ALA A 28 9.40 4.53 6.28
C ALA A 28 8.46 4.98 5.15
N GLN A 29 7.73 6.08 5.32
CA GLN A 29 7.04 6.74 4.20
C GLN A 29 8.09 7.50 3.38
N ARG A 30 8.89 6.75 2.63
CA ARG A 30 9.69 7.30 1.54
C ARG A 30 8.75 8.12 0.67
N ILE A 31 9.10 9.41 0.54
CA ILE A 31 8.62 10.30 -0.51
C ILE A 31 8.80 9.54 -1.83
N GLY A 32 7.70 8.97 -2.33
CA GLY A 32 7.63 8.47 -3.68
C GLY A 32 7.80 9.68 -4.58
N THR A 33 9.02 9.84 -5.07
CA THR A 33 9.33 10.72 -6.20
C THR A 33 8.30 10.39 -7.28
N GLY A 34 7.53 11.41 -7.69
CA GLY A 34 6.38 11.25 -8.58
C GLY A 34 6.74 10.30 -9.72
N SER A 35 6.13 9.12 -9.71
CA SER A 35 6.28 8.19 -10.82
C SER A 35 5.67 8.85 -12.02
N ALA A 36 6.51 9.21 -12.98
CA ALA A 36 6.06 9.46 -14.33
C ALA A 36 5.17 8.28 -14.73
N MET A 37 3.87 8.53 -14.84
CA MET A 37 2.95 7.69 -15.59
C MET A 37 3.37 7.81 -17.06
N GLY A 38 4.47 7.14 -17.41
CA GLY A 38 5.25 7.52 -18.57
C GLY A 38 6.37 6.55 -18.84
N ALA A 39 6.00 5.34 -19.27
CA ALA A 39 6.87 4.48 -20.05
C ALA A 39 6.08 3.45 -20.88
N ASP A 40 4.90 3.02 -20.41
CA ASP A 40 4.19 1.85 -20.96
C ASP A 40 2.68 2.08 -21.13
N LEU A 41 2.30 3.23 -21.72
CA LEU A 41 0.90 3.41 -22.15
C LEU A 41 0.70 2.68 -23.48
N PRO A 42 -0.39 1.93 -23.65
CA PRO A 42 -0.68 1.26 -24.92
C PRO A 42 -0.80 2.30 -26.03
N ALA A 43 -0.15 2.04 -27.17
CA ALA A 43 -0.31 2.87 -28.36
C ALA A 43 -1.75 2.80 -28.90
N VAL A 44 -2.19 3.83 -29.62
CA VAL A 44 -3.50 3.80 -30.29
C VAL A 44 -3.56 2.62 -31.26
N GLY A 45 -4.63 1.83 -31.18
CA GLY A 45 -4.82 0.62 -31.99
C GLY A 45 -4.13 -0.64 -31.44
N SER A 46 -3.34 -0.52 -30.37
CA SER A 46 -2.81 -1.68 -29.66
C SER A 46 -3.88 -2.34 -28.79
N VAL A 47 -3.71 -3.63 -28.51
CA VAL A 47 -4.62 -4.38 -27.64
C VAL A 47 -4.48 -3.85 -26.21
N LEU A 48 -5.60 -3.57 -25.56
CA LEU A 48 -5.62 -3.20 -24.15
C LEU A 48 -4.99 -4.35 -23.32
N PRO A 49 -3.97 -4.07 -22.49
CA PRO A 49 -3.34 -5.09 -21.67
C PRO A 49 -4.33 -5.66 -20.65
N ASP A 50 -4.14 -6.94 -20.31
CA ASP A 50 -4.84 -7.55 -19.20
C ASP A 50 -4.22 -7.04 -17.90
N ILE A 51 -4.93 -6.16 -17.21
CA ILE A 51 -4.50 -5.61 -15.93
C ILE A 51 -5.48 -6.05 -14.84
N THR A 52 -4.94 -6.41 -13.69
CA THR A 52 -5.73 -6.75 -12.52
C THR A 52 -6.03 -5.46 -11.76
N VAL A 53 -7.31 -5.08 -11.72
CA VAL A 53 -7.80 -3.92 -10.96
C VAL A 53 -8.60 -4.45 -9.77
N TYR A 54 -8.68 -3.69 -8.69
CA TYR A 54 -9.49 -4.03 -7.53
C TYR A 54 -10.55 -2.97 -7.31
N ASP A 55 -11.77 -3.39 -6.94
CA ASP A 55 -12.83 -2.47 -6.55
C ASP A 55 -12.64 -1.97 -5.10
N GLN A 56 -13.57 -1.12 -4.65
CA GLN A 56 -13.55 -0.56 -3.29
C GLN A 56 -13.70 -1.60 -2.18
N ARG A 57 -14.17 -2.80 -2.51
CA ARG A 57 -14.34 -3.94 -1.60
C ARG A 57 -13.15 -4.90 -1.67
N GLY A 58 -12.13 -4.59 -2.46
CA GLY A 58 -10.97 -5.44 -2.70
C GLY A 58 -11.24 -6.62 -3.64
N GLN A 59 -12.34 -6.61 -4.40
CA GLN A 59 -12.65 -7.65 -5.37
C GLN A 59 -11.94 -7.40 -6.69
N VAL A 60 -11.47 -8.49 -7.31
CA VAL A 60 -10.78 -8.43 -8.59
C VAL A 60 -11.76 -8.04 -9.70
N VAL A 61 -11.38 -7.01 -10.46
CA VAL A 61 -12.01 -6.57 -11.69
C VAL A 61 -11.01 -6.78 -12.83
N SER A 62 -11.30 -7.75 -13.70
CA SER A 62 -10.48 -8.01 -14.90
C SER A 62 -10.88 -7.08 -16.04
N THR A 63 -9.88 -6.52 -16.74
CA THR A 63 -10.11 -5.73 -17.95
C THR A 63 -10.53 -6.59 -19.15
N ALA A 64 -10.41 -7.93 -19.09
CA ALA A 64 -10.93 -8.82 -20.12
C ALA A 64 -12.45 -8.66 -20.33
N THR A 65 -13.19 -8.36 -19.27
CA THR A 65 -14.65 -8.13 -19.32
C THR A 65 -15.01 -6.88 -20.12
N LEU A 66 -14.08 -5.96 -20.33
CA LEU A 66 -14.29 -4.72 -21.10
C LEU A 66 -14.19 -4.94 -22.61
N ARG A 67 -13.72 -6.11 -23.06
CA ARG A 67 -13.57 -6.43 -24.49
C ARG A 67 -14.94 -6.47 -25.18
N GLY A 68 -15.01 -5.91 -26.39
CA GLY A 68 -16.24 -5.81 -27.16
C GLY A 68 -17.13 -4.63 -26.80
N SER A 69 -16.79 -3.88 -25.74
CA SER A 69 -17.48 -2.64 -25.35
C SER A 69 -16.56 -1.43 -25.53
N TYR A 70 -17.13 -0.30 -25.97
CA TYR A 70 -16.41 0.96 -25.97
C TYR A 70 -16.25 1.44 -24.52
N THR A 71 -15.00 1.51 -24.05
CA THR A 71 -14.69 1.74 -22.63
C THR A 71 -13.73 2.92 -22.48
N VAL A 72 -13.97 3.78 -21.48
CA VAL A 72 -13.06 4.86 -21.09
C VAL A 72 -12.44 4.52 -19.74
N LEU A 73 -11.11 4.41 -19.66
CA LEU A 73 -10.38 4.22 -18.41
C LEU A 73 -9.77 5.55 -17.98
N VAL A 74 -10.08 5.98 -16.75
CA VAL A 74 -9.55 7.21 -16.15
C VAL A 74 -8.69 6.83 -14.96
N PHE A 75 -7.40 7.15 -15.02
CA PHE A 75 -6.48 7.01 -13.89
C PHE A 75 -6.35 8.35 -13.18
N GLY A 76 -6.54 8.34 -11.86
CA GLY A 76 -6.37 9.51 -11.01
C GLY A 76 -5.51 9.18 -9.81
N CYS A 77 -4.89 10.20 -9.23
CA CYS A 77 -4.16 10.06 -7.97
C CYS A 77 -5.16 10.21 -6.82
N LEU A 78 -5.16 9.26 -5.88
CA LEU A 78 -5.80 9.49 -4.58
C LEU A 78 -4.88 10.45 -3.79
N THR A 79 -5.41 11.62 -3.44
CA THR A 79 -4.74 12.58 -2.54
C THR A 79 -4.77 12.11 -1.10
#